data_AF-A0A962QET7-F1
#
_entry.id   AF-A0A962QET7-F1
#
_cell.length_a   1.000
_cell.length_b   1.000
_cell.length_c   1.000
_cell.angle_alpha   90.00
_cell.angle_beta   90.00
_cell.angle_gamma   90.00
#
_symmetry.space_group_name_H-M   'P 1'
#
loop_
_entity.id
_entity.type
_entity.pdbx_description
1 polymer ?
#
loop_
_entity_poly.entity_id
_entity_poly.type
_entity_poly.pdbx_seq_one_letter_code
_entity_poly.pdbx_strand_id
1 'polypeptide(L)'
;MSLGLMFLIFALLVLIEVPIAFAMTLSAVCYLLLEQTVPLTIVVQRMAPGLDSFPLLAIPLFILAGNLLNKAGLASRIFDFAQALVGHVRG
;
A
#
# COMPACT_ATOMS: atom_id res chain seq x y z
N MET A 1 1.22 -28.88 -14.61
CA MET A 1 2.60 -28.46 -14.92
C MET A 1 2.77 -26.94 -14.97
N SER A 2 1.70 -26.15 -15.07
CA SER A 2 1.78 -24.70 -15.18
C SER A 2 1.86 -23.95 -13.85
N LEU A 3 1.17 -24.40 -12.79
CA LEU A 3 1.28 -23.79 -11.45
C LEU A 3 2.73 -23.79 -10.92
N GLY A 4 3.49 -24.85 -11.18
CA GLY A 4 4.90 -24.94 -10.78
C GLY A 4 5.78 -23.86 -11.44
N LEU A 5 5.42 -23.43 -12.65
CA LEU A 5 6.13 -22.36 -13.37
C LEU A 5 5.87 -21.00 -12.72
N MET A 6 4.66 -20.74 -12.20
CA MET A 6 4.36 -19.53 -11.44
C MET A 6 5.19 -19.45 -10.16
N PHE A 7 5.25 -20.55 -9.39
CA PHE A 7 6.05 -20.61 -8.16
C PHE A 7 7.55 -20.46 -8.42
N LEU A 8 8.05 -21.02 -9.53
CA LEU A 8 9.45 -20.88 -9.92
C LEU A 8 9.80 -19.43 -10.28
N ILE A 9 8.95 -18.75 -11.05
CA ILE A 9 9.14 -17.32 -11.37
C ILE A 9 9.07 -16.47 -10.10
N PHE A 10 8.10 -16.74 -9.21
CA PHE A 10 7.99 -16.03 -7.94
C PHE A 10 9.25 -16.21 -7.08
N ALA A 11 9.74 -17.45 -6.92
CA ALA A 11 10.94 -17.75 -6.16
C ALA A 11 12.18 -17.03 -6.74
N LEU A 12 12.35 -17.03 -8.06
CA LEU A 12 13.43 -16.30 -8.73
C LEU A 12 13.35 -14.79 -8.47
N LEU A 13 12.16 -14.18 -8.56
CA LEU A 13 11.98 -12.75 -8.30
C LEU A 13 12.31 -12.37 -6.85
N VAL A 14 11.92 -13.22 -5.89
CA VAL A 14 12.25 -13.02 -4.47
C VAL A 14 13.75 -13.17 -4.21
N LEU A 15 14.42 -14.12 -4.88
CA LEU A 15 15.88 -14.28 -4.77
C LEU A 15 16.68 -13.09 -5.33
N ILE A 16 16.10 -12.33 -6.25
CA ILE A 16 16.67 -11.10 -6.81
C ILE A 16 16.26 -9.87 -5.96
N GLU A 17 15.73 -10.09 -4.75
CA GLU A 17 15.32 -9.05 -3.80
C GLU A 17 14.22 -8.10 -4.32
N VAL A 18 13.44 -8.54 -5.31
CA VAL A 18 12.28 -7.78 -5.78
C VAL A 18 11.26 -7.70 -4.63
N PRO A 19 10.69 -6.51 -4.35
CA PRO A 19 9.69 -6.40 -3.28
C PRO A 19 8.54 -7.38 -3.51
N ILE A 20 8.13 -8.05 -2.44
CA ILE A 20 7.22 -9.22 -2.49
C ILE A 20 5.92 -8.90 -3.27
N ALA A 21 5.38 -7.68 -3.11
CA ALA A 21 4.20 -7.23 -3.84
C ALA A 21 4.38 -7.27 -5.37
N PHE A 22 5.54 -6.84 -5.86
CA PHE A 22 5.88 -6.88 -7.29
C PHE A 22 6.18 -8.30 -7.75
N ALA A 23 6.92 -9.08 -6.96
CA ALA A 23 7.21 -10.48 -7.28
C ALA A 23 5.92 -11.31 -7.44
N MET A 24 4.96 -11.12 -6.53
CA MET A 24 3.68 -11.82 -6.55
C MET A 24 2.82 -11.41 -7.75
N THR A 25 2.77 -10.11 -8.05
CA THR A 25 2.00 -9.59 -9.19
C THR A 25 2.60 -10.02 -10.54
N LEU A 26 3.92 -9.90 -10.69
CA LEU A 26 4.63 -10.27 -11.93
C LEU A 26 4.56 -11.77 -12.21
N SER A 27 4.75 -12.62 -11.21
CA SER A 27 4.65 -14.07 -11.38
C SER A 27 3.24 -14.49 -11.81
N ALA A 28 2.19 -13.91 -11.22
CA ALA A 28 0.80 -14.14 -11.62
C ALA A 28 0.50 -13.66 -13.04
N VAL A 29 0.97 -12.47 -13.42
CA VAL A 29 0.77 -11.93 -14.79
C VAL A 29 1.53 -12.76 -15.82
N CYS A 30 2.79 -13.13 -15.58
CA CYS A 30 3.56 -14.00 -16.47
C CYS A 30 2.88 -15.36 -16.67
N TYR A 31 2.32 -15.95 -15.62
CA TYR A 31 1.54 -17.19 -15.74
C TYR A 31 0.32 -17.02 -16.66
N LEU A 32 -0.47 -15.97 -16.45
CA LEU A 32 -1.67 -15.71 -17.23
C LEU A 32 -1.37 -15.41 -18.71
N LEU A 33 -0.23 -14.76 -18.99
CA LEU A 33 0.25 -14.51 -20.35
C LEU A 33 0.63 -15.79 -21.10
N LEU A 34 1.24 -16.75 -20.39
CA LEU A 34 1.73 -18.00 -20.98
C LEU A 34 0.61 -19.02 -21.24
N GLU A 35 -0.38 -19.10 -20.35
CA GLU A 35 -1.49 -20.05 -20.54
C GLU A 35 -2.62 -19.51 -21.43
N GLN A 36 -2.67 -18.20 -21.69
CA GLN A 36 -3.69 -17.52 -22.52
C GLN A 36 -5.15 -17.86 -22.16
N THR A 37 -5.39 -18.41 -20.97
CA THR A 37 -6.70 -18.96 -20.58
C THR A 37 -7.71 -17.86 -20.25
N VAL A 38 -7.21 -16.67 -19.89
CA VAL A 38 -8.00 -15.53 -19.46
C VAL A 38 -7.55 -14.29 -20.21
N PRO A 39 -8.47 -13.52 -20.83
CA PRO A 39 -8.16 -12.22 -21.41
C PRO A 39 -7.50 -11.29 -20.39
N LEU A 40 -6.43 -10.58 -20.80
CA LEU A 40 -5.75 -9.58 -19.95
C LEU A 40 -6.70 -8.50 -19.42
N THR A 41 -7.78 -8.22 -20.14
CA THR A 41 -8.82 -7.28 -19.70
C THR A 41 -9.43 -7.68 -18.36
N ILE A 42 -9.58 -8.98 -18.09
CA ILE A 42 -10.10 -9.48 -16.81
C ILE A 42 -9.09 -9.26 -15.68
N VAL A 43 -7.79 -9.35 -15.98
CA VAL A 43 -6.72 -9.09 -15.01
C VAL A 43 -6.76 -7.64 -14.55
N VAL A 44 -6.84 -6.69 -15.50
CA VAL A 44 -6.92 -5.25 -15.20
C VAL A 44 -8.20 -4.94 -14.41
N GLN A 45 -9.34 -5.53 -14.80
CA GLN A 45 -10.61 -5.36 -14.07
C GLN A 45 -10.57 -5.90 -12.64
N ARG A 46 -9.75 -6.92 -12.36
CA ARG A 46 -9.60 -7.47 -10.99
C ARG A 46 -8.61 -6.68 -10.14
N MET A 47 -7.65 -5.99 -10.76
CA MET A 47 -6.70 -5.12 -10.05
C MET A 47 -7.28 -3.74 -9.74
N ALA A 48 -8.15 -3.20 -10.59
CA ALA A 48 -8.71 -1.84 -10.44
C ALA A 48 -9.38 -1.58 -9.07
N PRO A 49 -10.23 -2.48 -8.52
CA PRO A 49 -10.84 -2.26 -7.19
C PRO A 49 -9.82 -2.24 -6.04
N GLY A 50 -8.63 -2.82 -6.21
CA GLY A 50 -7.57 -2.76 -5.20
C GLY A 50 -6.89 -1.38 -5.12
N LEU A 51 -6.93 -0.61 -6.21
CA LEU A 51 -6.40 0.75 -6.27
C LEU A 51 -7.43 1.76 -5.74
N ASP A 52 -8.72 1.47 -5.88
CA ASP A 52 -9.83 2.25 -5.30
C ASP A 52 -10.02 1.95 -3.80
N SER A 53 -8.93 1.75 -3.07
CA SER A 53 -9.01 1.46 -1.63
C SER A 53 -9.08 2.76 -0.83
N PHE A 54 -10.04 2.82 0.11
CA PHE A 54 -10.17 3.93 1.07
C PHE A 54 -8.84 4.31 1.75
N PRO A 55 -7.94 3.37 2.14
CA PRO A 55 -6.63 3.71 2.69
C PRO A 55 -5.74 4.52 1.76
N LEU A 56 -5.72 4.22 0.45
CA LEU A 56 -4.89 4.94 -0.52
C LEU A 56 -5.33 6.41 -0.68
N LEU A 57 -6.63 6.69 -0.50
CA LEU A 57 -7.15 8.05 -0.43
C LEU A 57 -6.95 8.69 0.96
N ALA A 58 -7.01 7.90 2.03
CA ALA A 58 -6.85 8.39 3.39
C ALA A 58 -5.43 8.93 3.65
N ILE A 59 -4.39 8.26 3.15
CA ILE A 59 -2.99 8.68 3.32
C ILE A 59 -2.73 10.13 2.86
N PRO A 60 -3.03 10.53 1.60
CA PRO A 60 -2.79 11.90 1.14
C PRO A 60 -3.67 12.91 1.88
N LEU A 61 -4.91 12.56 2.23
CA LEU A 61 -5.78 13.44 3.00
C LEU A 61 -5.27 13.66 4.42
N PHE A 62 -4.73 12.63 5.09
CA PHE A 62 -4.10 12.78 6.39
C PHE A 62 -2.80 13.60 6.33
N ILE A 63 -1.99 13.42 5.29
CA ILE A 63 -0.80 14.25 5.06
C ILE A 63 -1.22 15.72 4.86
N LEU A 64 -2.27 15.97 4.06
CA LEU A 64 -2.81 17.31 3.84
C LEU A 64 -3.34 17.92 5.15
N ALA A 65 -4.14 17.17 5.90
CA ALA A 65 -4.66 17.61 7.19
C ALA A 65 -3.53 17.91 8.18
N GLY A 66 -2.53 17.03 8.29
CA GLY A 66 -1.35 17.25 9.14
C GLY A 66 -0.57 18.52 8.75
N ASN A 67 -0.37 18.74 7.46
CA ASN A 67 0.25 19.97 6.96
C ASN A 67 -0.57 21.22 7.25
N LEU A 68 -1.90 21.14 7.14
CA LEU A 68 -2.81 22.23 7.48
C LEU A 68 -2.77 22.54 8.98
N LEU A 69 -2.83 21.53 9.85
CA LEU A 69 -2.74 21.68 11.30
C LEU A 69 -1.41 22.32 11.72
N ASN A 70 -0.30 21.90 11.10
CA ASN A 70 1.01 22.48 11.35
C ASN A 70 1.09 23.94 10.88
N LYS A 71 0.65 24.24 9.66
CA LYS A 71 0.65 25.62 9.14
C LYS A 71 -0.28 26.56 9.91
N ALA A 72 -1.41 26.06 10.40
CA ALA A 72 -2.35 26.82 11.21
C ALA A 72 -1.89 27.01 12.67
N GLY A 73 -0.79 26.38 13.09
CA GLY A 73 -0.35 26.37 14.49
C GLY A 73 -1.34 25.66 15.42
N LEU A 74 -2.28 24.86 14.88
CA LEU A 74 -3.23 24.10 15.67
C LEU A 74 -2.53 22.93 16.37
N ALA A 75 -1.55 22.32 15.71
CA ALA A 75 -0.76 21.24 16.30
C ALA A 75 -0.08 21.68 17.60
N SER A 76 0.59 22.84 17.61
CA SER A 76 1.22 23.38 18.83
C SER A 76 0.19 23.74 19.89
N ARG A 77 -0.91 24.41 19.52
CA ARG A 77 -1.99 24.76 20.48
C ARG A 77 -2.60 23.54 21.15
N ILE A 78 -2.80 22.44 20.41
CA ILE A 78 -3.31 21.18 20.96
C ILE A 78 -2.28 20.58 21.94
N PHE A 79 -1.00 20.61 21.60
CA PHE A 79 0.07 20.15 22.49
C PHE A 79 0.15 20.98 23.78
N ASP A 80 0.11 22.30 23.68
CA ASP A 80 0.14 23.21 24.83
C ASP A 80 -1.08 22.97 25.75
N PHE A 81 -2.25 22.77 25.16
CA PHE A 81 -3.47 22.44 25.90
C PHE A 81 -3.37 21.10 26.62
N ALA A 82 -2.90 20.05 25.94
CA ALA A 82 -2.69 18.74 26.54
C ALA A 82 -1.64 18.82 27.68
N GLN A 83 -0.57 19.59 27.48
CA GLN A 83 0.47 19.81 28.49
C GLN A 83 -0.06 20.58 29.70
N ALA A 84 -0.95 21.56 29.51
CA ALA A 84 -1.59 22.26 30.62
C ALA A 84 -2.48 21.33 31.46
N LEU A 85 -3.20 20.40 30.81
CA LEU A 85 -4.09 19.46 31.50
C LEU A 85 -3.32 18.36 32.26
N VAL A 86 -2.32 17.76 31.63
CA VAL A 86 -1.70 16.51 32.14
C VAL A 86 -0.20 16.64 32.41
N GLY A 87 0.44 17.75 32.04
CA GLY A 87 1.90 17.95 32.20
C GLY A 87 2.39 17.99 33.65
N HIS A 88 1.49 18.18 34.62
CA HIS A 88 1.79 18.05 36.05
C HIS A 88 1.90 16.59 36.51
N VAL A 89 1.29 15.65 35.77
CA VAL A 89 1.39 14.21 36.02
C VAL A 89 2.64 13.73 35.29
N ARG A 90 3.76 13.70 36.00
CA ARG A 90 4.99 13.07 35.50
C ARG A 90 4.81 11.55 35.58
N GLY A 91 4.91 10.89 34.42
CA GLY A 91 5.19 9.47 34.35
C GLY A 91 6.62 9.17 34.78
#